data_AF-A0A497FDN9-F1
#
_entry.id   AF-A0A497FDN9-F1
#
_cell.length_a   1.000
_cell.length_b   1.000
_cell.length_c   1.000
_cell.angle_alpha   90.00
_cell.angle_beta   90.00
_cell.angle_gamma   90.00
#
_symmetry.space_group_name_H-M   'P 1'
#
loop_
_entity.id
_entity.type
_entity.pdbx_description
1 polymer ?
#
loop_
_entity_poly.entity_id
_entity_poly.type
_entity_poly.pdbx_seq_one_letter_code
_entity_poly.pdbx_strand_id
1 'polypeptide(L)'
;MGERSEKKVLSVRGVDEVTYREFVATAKELGKTVGQALTEAMRLYLLFAKSASTALSSLANNINALKKLTKNALSAASEGFREVIPETISNIDELEVGKADLEALGKRVTFNNIKRLIFREDVDRETFEKYVVSISNIDELVIPSTLPRLLVLARCCNVKKLAVR
;
A
#
# COMPACT_ATOMS: atom_id res chain seq x y z
N MET A 1 -35.21 -23.86 -1.02
CA MET A 1 -35.66 -22.45 -1.09
C MET A 1 -34.50 -21.58 -0.67
N GLY A 2 -33.90 -20.83 -1.59
CA GLY A 2 -32.72 -20.00 -1.29
C GLY A 2 -33.13 -18.70 -0.60
N GLU A 3 -32.52 -18.41 0.55
CA GLU A 3 -32.66 -17.12 1.25
C GLU A 3 -32.18 -15.98 0.33
N ARG A 4 -33.11 -15.24 -0.25
CA ARG A 4 -32.82 -13.92 -0.82
C ARG A 4 -32.59 -12.99 0.37
N SER A 5 -31.32 -12.74 0.69
CA SER A 5 -30.96 -11.69 1.64
C SER A 5 -31.53 -10.36 1.17
N GLU A 6 -32.50 -9.81 1.93
CA GLU A 6 -33.03 -8.48 1.69
C GLU A 6 -31.89 -7.46 1.73
N LYS A 7 -31.71 -6.72 0.63
CA LYS A 7 -30.72 -5.64 0.57
C LYS A 7 -31.21 -4.50 1.48
N LYS A 8 -30.57 -4.35 2.65
CA LYS A 8 -30.86 -3.26 3.59
C LYS A 8 -30.54 -1.91 2.95
N VAL A 9 -31.47 -0.97 3.06
CA VAL A 9 -31.26 0.42 2.63
C VAL A 9 -30.31 1.09 3.62
N LEU A 10 -29.16 1.56 3.13
CA LEU A 10 -28.18 2.31 3.90
C LEU A 10 -28.21 3.76 3.44
N SER A 11 -28.35 4.69 4.40
CA SER A 11 -28.32 6.13 4.15
C SER A 11 -27.13 6.75 4.86
N VAL A 12 -26.34 7.53 4.13
CA VAL A 12 -25.16 8.25 4.65
C VAL A 12 -25.47 9.75 4.56
N ARG A 13 -25.35 10.46 5.68
CA ARG A 13 -25.61 11.91 5.78
C ARG A 13 -24.29 12.69 5.90
N GLY A 14 -24.29 13.93 5.45
CA GLY A 14 -23.12 14.82 5.54
C GLY A 14 -22.08 14.61 4.44
N VAL A 15 -22.46 14.01 3.31
CA VAL A 15 -21.60 13.96 2.12
C VAL A 15 -21.77 15.29 1.38
N ASP A 16 -20.65 15.97 1.12
CA ASP A 16 -20.63 17.20 0.32
C ASP A 16 -21.13 16.94 -1.11
N GLU A 17 -21.95 17.86 -1.62
CA GLU A 17 -22.63 17.71 -2.91
C GLU A 17 -21.64 17.67 -4.08
N VAL A 18 -20.62 18.53 -4.05
CA VAL A 18 -19.60 18.60 -5.11
C VAL A 18 -18.81 17.29 -5.15
N THR A 19 -18.34 16.84 -4.00
CA THR A 19 -17.62 15.58 -3.83
C THR A 19 -18.45 14.38 -4.27
N TYR A 20 -19.74 14.32 -3.90
CA TYR A 20 -20.63 13.24 -4.32
C TYR A 20 -20.82 13.22 -5.84
N ARG A 21 -20.99 14.38 -6.48
CA ARG A 21 -21.16 14.47 -7.93
C ARG A 21 -19.91 13.99 -8.68
N GLU A 22 -18.72 14.41 -8.26
CA GLU A 22 -17.46 13.95 -8.84
C GLU A 22 -17.29 12.44 -8.67
N PHE A 23 -17.53 11.92 -7.46
CA PHE A 23 -17.46 10.50 -7.18
C PHE A 23 -18.40 9.66 -8.07
N VAL A 24 -19.63 10.13 -8.30
CA VAL A 24 -20.60 9.47 -9.19
C VAL A 24 -20.15 9.53 -10.65
N ALA A 25 -19.59 10.65 -11.11
CA ALA A 25 -19.07 10.77 -12.47
C ALA A 25 -17.93 9.78 -12.71
N THR A 26 -16.93 9.76 -11.81
CA THR A 26 -15.81 8.82 -11.89
C THR A 26 -16.26 7.36 -11.82
N ALA A 27 -17.23 7.03 -10.96
CA ALA A 27 -17.76 5.67 -10.88
C ALA A 27 -18.38 5.22 -12.22
N LYS A 28 -19.12 6.11 -12.89
CA LYS A 28 -19.73 5.84 -14.20
C LYS A 28 -18.69 5.71 -15.32
N GLU A 29 -17.67 6.57 -15.33
CA GLU A 29 -16.54 6.48 -16.28
C GLU A 29 -15.82 5.14 -16.19
N LEU A 30 -15.70 4.61 -14.98
CA LEU A 30 -15.11 3.29 -14.71
C LEU A 30 -16.08 2.11 -14.96
N GLY A 31 -17.28 2.37 -15.46
CA GLY A 31 -18.30 1.35 -15.71
C GLY A 31 -18.85 0.69 -14.43
N LYS A 32 -18.68 1.33 -13.26
CA LYS A 32 -19.10 0.83 -11.96
C LYS A 32 -20.39 1.49 -11.48
N THR A 33 -21.16 0.76 -10.68
CA THR A 33 -22.25 1.38 -9.91
C THR A 33 -21.69 2.20 -8.75
N VAL A 34 -22.42 3.26 -8.36
CA VAL A 34 -22.05 4.10 -7.21
C VAL A 34 -21.89 3.26 -5.94
N GLY A 35 -22.74 2.24 -5.74
CA GLY A 35 -22.64 1.32 -4.60
C GLY A 35 -21.38 0.46 -4.60
N GLN A 36 -20.92 -0.01 -5.77
CA GLN A 36 -19.65 -0.75 -5.89
C GLN A 36 -18.46 0.15 -5.61
N ALA A 37 -18.41 1.32 -6.24
CA ALA A 37 -17.35 2.29 -6.00
C ALA A 37 -17.30 2.70 -4.52
N LEU A 38 -18.46 2.95 -3.89
CA LEU A 38 -18.55 3.32 -2.47
C LEU A 38 -18.06 2.17 -1.58
N THR A 39 -18.44 0.94 -1.90
CA THR A 39 -17.97 -0.25 -1.16
C THR A 39 -16.45 -0.41 -1.25
N GLU A 40 -15.86 -0.22 -2.42
CA GLU A 40 -14.41 -0.26 -2.60
C GLU A 40 -13.71 0.85 -1.82
N ALA A 41 -14.20 2.09 -1.93
CA ALA A 41 -13.66 3.24 -1.20
C ALA A 41 -13.75 3.03 0.33
N MET A 42 -14.87 2.51 0.83
CA MET A 42 -15.03 2.17 2.25
C MET A 42 -14.06 1.06 2.69
N ARG A 43 -13.83 0.03 1.86
CA ARG A 43 -12.84 -1.03 2.17
C ARG A 43 -11.43 -0.48 2.22
N LEU A 44 -11.05 0.36 1.26
CA LEU A 44 -9.76 1.04 1.25
C LEU A 44 -9.60 1.94 2.48
N TYR A 45 -10.59 2.77 2.78
CA TYR A 45 -10.60 3.60 3.97
C TYR A 45 -10.48 2.77 5.25
N LEU A 46 -11.22 1.67 5.38
CA LEU A 46 -11.09 0.76 6.50
C LEU A 46 -9.74 0.05 6.56
N LEU A 47 -9.08 -0.25 5.44
CA LEU A 47 -7.72 -0.79 5.41
C LEU A 47 -6.69 0.23 5.91
N PHE A 48 -6.86 1.51 5.59
CA PHE A 48 -6.02 2.60 6.09
C PHE A 48 -6.31 2.91 7.56
N ALA A 49 -7.58 3.09 7.94
CA ALA A 49 -8.01 3.31 9.31
C ALA A 49 -7.69 2.12 10.21
N LYS A 50 -7.81 0.88 9.68
CA LYS A 50 -7.31 -0.32 10.37
C LYS A 50 -5.80 -0.36 10.34
N SER A 51 -5.06 -0.02 9.30
CA SER A 51 -3.59 0.06 9.40
C SER A 51 -3.15 1.05 10.47
N ALA A 52 -3.85 2.17 10.63
CA ALA A 52 -3.61 3.15 11.70
C ALA A 52 -4.02 2.63 13.11
N SER A 53 -5.17 1.95 13.25
CA SER A 53 -5.62 1.38 14.54
C SER A 53 -5.00 0.01 14.88
N THR A 54 -4.49 -0.70 13.88
CA THR A 54 -3.67 -1.93 13.95
C THR A 54 -2.22 -1.57 14.26
N ALA A 55 -1.72 -0.43 13.79
CA ALA A 55 -0.44 0.11 14.23
C ALA A 55 -0.44 0.51 15.72
N LEU A 56 -1.59 0.89 16.30
CA LEU A 56 -1.65 1.27 17.72
C LEU A 56 -2.09 0.15 18.69
N SER A 57 -2.87 -0.85 18.26
CA SER A 57 -3.43 -1.87 19.20
C SER A 57 -3.12 -3.33 18.84
N SER A 58 -2.65 -3.60 17.63
CA SER A 58 -2.53 -4.97 17.08
C SER A 58 -1.11 -5.33 16.63
N LEU A 59 -0.16 -4.37 16.72
CA LEU A 59 1.27 -4.64 16.76
C LEU A 59 1.66 -5.46 18.00
N ALA A 60 0.73 -5.64 18.95
CA ALA A 60 0.99 -6.37 20.18
C ALA A 60 0.75 -7.89 20.11
N ASN A 61 -0.27 -8.48 19.46
CA ASN A 61 -0.51 -9.95 19.66
C ASN A 61 -1.32 -10.81 18.65
N ASN A 62 -1.89 -10.35 17.52
CA ASN A 62 -2.72 -11.28 16.71
C ASN A 62 -2.78 -11.03 15.18
N ILE A 63 -1.68 -11.35 14.50
CA ILE A 63 -1.53 -11.33 13.04
C ILE A 63 -2.41 -12.40 12.34
N ASN A 64 -2.79 -13.49 13.03
CA ASN A 64 -3.55 -14.59 12.44
C ASN A 64 -5.05 -14.29 12.22
N ALA A 65 -5.67 -13.47 13.07
CA ALA A 65 -7.04 -13.02 12.88
C ALA A 65 -7.13 -11.99 11.74
N LEU A 66 -6.11 -11.12 11.63
CA LEU A 66 -5.99 -10.18 10.52
C LEU A 66 -5.75 -10.92 9.20
N LYS A 67 -4.95 -12.00 9.17
CA LYS A 67 -4.78 -12.89 8.00
C LYS A 67 -6.06 -13.60 7.57
N LYS A 68 -6.94 -14.01 8.50
CA LYS A 68 -8.25 -14.62 8.16
C LYS A 68 -9.26 -13.59 7.65
N LEU A 69 -9.29 -12.40 8.24
CA LEU A 69 -10.17 -11.30 7.82
C LEU A 69 -9.70 -10.69 6.49
N THR A 70 -8.38 -10.57 6.29
CA THR A 70 -7.81 -10.25 4.97
C THR A 70 -8.05 -11.40 4.01
N LYS A 71 -7.88 -12.68 4.32
CA LYS A 71 -8.18 -13.79 3.38
C LYS A 71 -9.61 -13.78 2.86
N ASN A 72 -10.61 -13.55 3.73
CA ASN A 72 -12.01 -13.59 3.32
C ASN A 72 -12.48 -12.30 2.61
N ALA A 73 -11.90 -11.15 2.96
CA ALA A 73 -12.13 -9.88 2.25
C ALA A 73 -11.30 -9.76 0.96
N LEU A 74 -10.12 -10.39 0.91
CA LEU A 74 -9.31 -10.60 -0.30
C LEU A 74 -10.04 -11.58 -1.20
N SER A 75 -10.44 -12.77 -0.77
CA SER A 75 -10.93 -13.81 -1.70
C SER A 75 -12.13 -13.38 -2.54
N ALA A 76 -12.98 -12.49 -2.02
CA ALA A 76 -14.12 -11.91 -2.74
C ALA A 76 -13.78 -10.67 -3.59
N ALA A 77 -12.56 -10.14 -3.49
CA ALA A 77 -12.05 -8.99 -4.25
C ALA A 77 -10.73 -9.29 -4.99
N SER A 78 -10.17 -10.49 -4.85
CA SER A 78 -8.77 -10.82 -5.17
C SER A 78 -8.53 -11.30 -6.59
N GLU A 79 -9.58 -11.50 -7.39
CA GLU A 79 -9.36 -11.80 -8.81
C GLU A 79 -8.85 -10.56 -9.56
N GLY A 80 -9.23 -9.34 -9.14
CA GLY A 80 -8.79 -8.09 -9.77
C GLY A 80 -7.74 -7.27 -9.01
N PHE A 81 -7.51 -7.53 -7.72
CA PHE A 81 -6.72 -6.64 -6.84
C PHE A 81 -5.40 -7.22 -6.32
N ARG A 82 -5.00 -8.42 -6.77
CA ARG A 82 -3.77 -9.10 -6.31
C ARG A 82 -2.48 -8.35 -6.65
N GLU A 83 -2.50 -7.44 -7.62
CA GLU A 83 -1.32 -6.69 -8.07
C GLU A 83 -1.10 -5.34 -7.37
N VAL A 84 -2.06 -4.84 -6.59
CA VAL A 84 -2.09 -3.41 -6.21
C VAL A 84 -1.71 -3.15 -4.74
N ILE A 85 -1.52 -4.18 -3.92
CA ILE A 85 -1.11 -3.98 -2.52
C ILE A 85 0.41 -4.15 -2.43
N PRO A 86 1.19 -3.05 -2.35
CA PRO A 86 2.62 -3.16 -2.13
C PRO A 86 2.88 -3.80 -0.77
N GLU A 87 3.80 -4.77 -0.73
CA GLU A 87 4.26 -5.35 0.53
C GLU A 87 4.97 -4.25 1.33
N THR A 88 4.59 -4.08 2.59
CA THR A 88 5.18 -3.05 3.44
C THR A 88 6.22 -3.67 4.35
N ILE A 89 7.47 -3.22 4.22
CA ILE A 89 8.58 -3.62 5.06
C ILE A 89 8.84 -2.48 6.04
N SER A 90 8.67 -2.75 7.35
CA SER A 90 8.79 -1.73 8.37
C SER A 90 9.39 -2.19 9.69
N ASN A 91 9.88 -1.23 10.48
CA ASN A 91 10.47 -1.41 11.82
C ASN A 91 11.74 -2.27 11.81
N ILE A 92 12.70 -1.89 10.95
CA ILE A 92 13.98 -2.56 10.83
C ILE A 92 15.09 -1.56 11.11
N ASP A 93 16.09 -1.95 11.89
CA ASP A 93 17.24 -1.08 12.16
C ASP A 93 18.12 -0.96 10.91
N GLU A 94 18.58 -2.08 10.34
CA GLU A 94 19.42 -2.10 9.14
C GLU A 94 18.86 -3.09 8.12
N LEU A 95 18.68 -2.63 6.88
CA LEU A 95 18.21 -3.45 5.78
C LEU A 95 19.10 -3.25 4.56
N GLU A 96 19.65 -4.34 4.06
CA GLU A 96 20.35 -4.39 2.78
C GLU A 96 19.45 -5.08 1.75
N VAL A 97 19.23 -4.42 0.61
CA VAL A 97 18.33 -4.89 -0.44
C VAL A 97 19.10 -5.02 -1.75
N GLY A 98 19.11 -6.23 -2.30
CA GLY A 98 19.60 -6.52 -3.65
C GLY A 98 18.49 -6.70 -4.68
N LYS A 99 18.89 -6.82 -5.96
CA LYS A 99 17.98 -7.15 -7.06
C LYS A 99 17.27 -8.50 -6.84
N ALA A 100 18.01 -9.50 -6.38
CA ALA A 100 17.47 -10.82 -6.07
C ALA A 100 16.35 -10.77 -5.02
N ASP A 101 16.46 -9.90 -4.00
CA ASP A 101 15.44 -9.76 -2.96
C ASP A 101 14.14 -9.12 -3.48
N LEU A 102 14.28 -8.09 -4.33
CA LEU A 102 13.15 -7.43 -4.99
C LEU A 102 12.43 -8.37 -5.97
N GLU A 103 13.19 -9.15 -6.73
CA GLU A 103 12.66 -10.12 -7.69
C GLU A 103 12.04 -11.35 -7.00
N ALA A 104 12.65 -11.85 -5.93
CA ALA A 104 12.13 -12.97 -5.15
C ALA A 104 10.77 -12.66 -4.52
N LEU A 105 10.54 -11.41 -4.14
CA LEU A 105 9.23 -10.98 -3.63
C LEU A 105 8.17 -10.92 -4.75
N GLY A 106 8.58 -10.63 -5.99
CA GLY A 106 7.71 -10.55 -7.17
C GLY A 106 6.59 -9.51 -7.07
N LYS A 107 6.68 -8.59 -6.10
CA LYS A 107 5.65 -7.60 -5.76
C LYS A 107 6.29 -6.25 -5.49
N ARG A 108 5.49 -5.20 -5.64
CA ARG A 108 5.87 -3.85 -5.24
C ARG A 108 6.10 -3.77 -3.73
N VAL A 109 7.07 -2.98 -3.29
CA VAL A 109 7.51 -2.85 -1.90
C VAL A 109 7.47 -1.38 -1.49
N THR A 110 7.00 -1.15 -0.25
CA THR A 110 7.11 0.13 0.44
C THR A 110 7.99 -0.05 1.66
N PHE A 111 9.02 0.78 1.77
CA PHE A 111 9.94 0.78 2.91
C PHE A 111 9.52 1.88 3.88
N ASN A 112 9.30 1.53 5.16
CA ASN A 112 8.86 2.50 6.16
C ASN A 112 9.56 2.30 7.50
N ASN A 113 10.00 3.38 8.15
CA ASN A 113 10.61 3.33 9.48
C ASN A 113 11.82 2.39 9.54
N ILE A 114 12.84 2.71 8.74
CA ILE A 114 14.10 1.97 8.69
C ILE A 114 15.23 2.93 9.06
N LYS A 115 16.07 2.60 10.06
CA LYS A 115 17.17 3.51 10.42
C LYS A 115 18.20 3.59 9.31
N ARG A 116 18.59 2.44 8.73
CA ARG A 116 19.60 2.37 7.68
C ARG A 116 19.15 1.45 6.55
N LEU A 117 18.93 2.02 5.36
CA LEU A 117 18.55 1.27 4.15
C LEU A 117 19.68 1.34 3.13
N ILE A 118 20.17 0.18 2.70
CA ILE A 118 21.30 0.06 1.78
C ILE A 118 20.83 -0.67 0.53
N PHE A 119 20.86 0.01 -0.62
CA PHE A 119 20.68 -0.62 -1.92
C PHE A 119 22.02 -1.11 -2.45
N ARG A 120 22.09 -2.37 -2.89
CA ARG A 120 23.27 -2.93 -3.56
C ARG A 120 23.45 -2.37 -4.97
N GLU A 121 24.67 -2.46 -5.48
CA GLU A 121 25.04 -2.00 -6.84
C GLU A 121 24.27 -2.72 -7.96
N ASP A 122 23.79 -3.94 -7.68
CA ASP A 122 22.99 -4.75 -8.61
C ASP A 122 21.58 -4.20 -8.89
N VAL A 123 21.14 -3.15 -8.17
CA VAL A 123 19.80 -2.58 -8.32
C VAL A 123 19.78 -1.57 -9.47
N ASP A 124 19.36 -2.05 -10.64
CA ASP A 124 19.12 -1.23 -11.82
C ASP A 124 17.95 -0.25 -11.64
N ARG A 125 17.97 0.83 -12.42
CA ARG A 125 16.89 1.82 -12.47
C ARG A 125 15.52 1.21 -12.74
N GLU A 126 15.43 0.30 -13.72
CA GLU A 126 14.16 -0.33 -14.10
C GLU A 126 13.59 -1.18 -12.97
N THR A 127 14.44 -1.96 -12.30
CA THR A 127 14.08 -2.76 -11.12
C THR A 127 13.56 -1.85 -10.00
N PHE A 128 14.25 -0.75 -9.72
CA PHE A 128 13.83 0.19 -8.70
C PHE A 128 12.46 0.81 -9.01
N GLU A 129 12.23 1.30 -10.23
CA GLU A 129 10.94 1.90 -10.60
C GLU A 129 9.79 0.89 -10.62
N LYS A 130 10.08 -0.37 -10.97
CA LYS A 130 9.08 -1.44 -11.05
C LYS A 130 8.63 -1.91 -9.66
N TYR A 131 9.58 -2.07 -8.74
CA TYR A 131 9.31 -2.68 -7.43
C TYR A 131 9.17 -1.64 -6.31
N VAL A 132 9.88 -0.52 -6.32
CA VAL A 132 9.85 0.43 -5.21
C VAL A 132 8.76 1.48 -5.43
N VAL A 133 7.74 1.46 -4.56
CA VAL A 133 6.61 2.41 -4.62
C VAL A 133 6.93 3.67 -3.85
N SER A 134 7.36 3.52 -2.59
CA SER A 134 7.67 4.64 -1.72
C SER A 134 8.65 4.22 -0.63
N ILE A 135 9.48 5.18 -0.23
CA ILE A 135 10.45 5.07 0.85
C ILE A 135 10.11 6.15 1.86
N SER A 136 9.77 5.79 3.10
CA SER A 136 9.31 6.72 4.12
C SER A 136 10.03 6.53 5.46
N ASN A 137 10.28 7.63 6.18
CA ASN A 137 10.89 7.63 7.51
C ASN A 137 12.21 6.84 7.55
N ILE A 138 13.24 7.34 6.86
CA ILE A 138 14.57 6.74 6.87
C ILE A 138 15.61 7.72 7.39
N ASP A 139 16.42 7.28 8.35
CA ASP A 139 17.47 8.13 8.91
C ASP A 139 18.68 8.21 7.96
N GLU A 140 19.16 7.07 7.48
CA GLU A 140 20.26 6.98 6.52
C GLU A 140 19.91 6.06 5.35
N LEU A 141 19.85 6.65 4.15
CA LEU A 141 19.64 5.94 2.89
C LEU A 141 20.95 5.90 2.10
N VAL A 142 21.47 4.71 1.83
CA VAL A 142 22.66 4.47 1.01
C VAL A 142 22.23 3.94 -0.34
N ILE A 143 22.53 4.69 -1.40
CA ILE A 143 22.22 4.30 -2.78
C ILE A 143 23.50 4.03 -3.57
N PRO A 144 23.46 3.07 -4.52
CA PRO A 144 24.57 2.83 -5.42
C PRO A 144 24.69 3.95 -6.46
N SER A 145 25.90 4.16 -6.96
CA SER A 145 26.22 5.07 -8.07
C SER A 145 25.39 4.82 -9.34
N THR A 146 24.85 3.61 -9.50
CA THR A 146 23.97 3.19 -10.60
C THR A 146 22.63 3.93 -10.59
N LEU A 147 22.18 4.44 -9.44
CA LEU A 147 20.88 5.11 -9.28
C LEU A 147 21.01 6.65 -9.18
N PRO A 148 20.30 7.42 -10.03
CA PRO A 148 20.30 8.87 -9.92
C PRO A 148 19.68 9.35 -8.61
N ARG A 149 20.42 10.19 -7.86
CA ARG A 149 20.00 10.78 -6.57
C ARG A 149 18.59 11.37 -6.61
N LEU A 150 18.27 12.14 -7.66
CA LEU A 150 16.98 12.82 -7.80
C LEU A 150 15.83 11.85 -8.01
N LEU A 151 16.06 10.75 -8.73
CA LEU A 151 15.03 9.73 -8.99
C LEU A 151 14.62 9.03 -7.70
N VAL A 152 15.61 8.70 -6.88
CA VAL A 152 15.38 8.06 -5.57
C VAL A 152 14.69 9.04 -4.64
N LEU A 153 15.18 10.28 -4.56
CA LEU A 153 14.58 11.32 -3.71
C LEU A 153 13.13 11.64 -4.08
N ALA A 154 12.74 11.57 -5.35
CA ALA A 154 11.36 11.77 -5.78
C ALA A 154 10.37 10.75 -5.18
N ARG A 155 10.85 9.56 -4.79
CA ARG A 155 10.05 8.53 -4.09
C ARG A 155 10.27 8.49 -2.58
N CYS A 156 11.15 9.35 -2.07
CA CYS A 156 11.48 9.44 -0.66
C CYS A 156 10.61 10.49 0.03
N CYS A 157 10.00 10.12 1.14
CA CYS A 157 9.32 11.03 2.04
C CYS A 157 9.99 10.94 3.41
N ASN A 158 10.49 12.06 3.93
CA ASN A 158 11.14 12.12 5.24
C ASN A 158 12.41 11.25 5.35
N VAL A 159 13.42 11.55 4.52
CA VAL A 159 14.77 10.97 4.60
C VAL A 159 15.73 12.00 5.19
N LYS A 160 16.39 11.67 6.31
CA LYS A 160 17.28 12.63 6.99
C LYS A 160 18.63 12.76 6.30
N LYS A 161 19.20 11.65 5.84
CA LYS A 161 20.52 11.60 5.23
C LYS A 161 20.54 10.66 4.03
N LEU A 162 21.07 11.16 2.91
CA LEU A 162 21.34 10.38 1.71
C LEU A 162 22.86 10.25 1.54
N ALA A 163 23.36 9.03 1.46
CA ALA A 163 24.74 8.72 1.12
C ALA A 163 24.79 8.00 -0.22
N VAL A 164 25.81 8.29 -1.02
CA VAL A 164 26.08 7.60 -2.29
C VAL A 164 27.28 6.70 -2.07
N ARG A 165 27.16 5.46 -2.52
CA ARG A 165 28.23 4.47 -2.52
C ARG A 165 28.71 4.19 -3.94
#